data_AF-A0A231HH54-F1
#
_entry.id   AF-A0A231HH54-F1
#
_cell.length_a   1.000
_cell.length_b   1.000
_cell.length_c   1.000
_cell.angle_alpha   90.00
_cell.angle_beta   90.00
_cell.angle_gamma   90.00
#
_symmetry.space_group_name_H-M   'P 1'
#
loop_
_entity.id
_entity.type
_entity.pdbx_description
1 polymer ?
#
loop_
_entity_poly.entity_id
_entity_poly.type
_entity_poly.pdbx_seq_one_letter_code
_entity_poly.pdbx_strand_id
1 'polypeptide(L)'
;MSVQDPVQAMLERMGGTQLQRQYQTHAATIAPRKRLPNAESDIYSYSYCIVVGGLAAVADALLDRMFRAAMDEKHKLLSPNEQQLRENAVQDYLVTESLKPDTGPTMGMDYYEKLNEELRLSDGFKLRPANHRILNHTDREAVIKMLMNGDAGFGGTISGKFPKMTLEQATKLFDLHIAADQGSPQSIPLKFMSWLWEQGVKSANPDAAGASSPVYEFLQKLAPNGDWSGWINKFCEGNPIKSPATLGDAMLKLYELRIINERVFWTSNLGAAVGGFKRRLIITVLMELAVELYAVFEGVRLGHIKWLDDRESLATQILRWRDQPKYVDMKIMIQCMASSYGVLRLAAAQDPLSLNFTSIGMTIKHLVCYPAMINRHYVHLASFSRTDALSIDAAFVARTGVVLPSLNTEEFDKMKAFDKRIIDLGCFSTRVRVLGSRYEAQVEPLIARLEKLALYAQENDAAMALFDSLCESWYLADIEDDNKALAQFESDLDRIEKKIRLTVVKNN
;
A
#
# COMPACT_ATOMS: atom_id res chain seq x y z
N MET A 1 -48.65 5.75 35.82
CA MET A 1 -47.73 6.41 36.77
C MET A 1 -46.32 6.02 36.38
N SER A 2 -45.49 6.97 35.94
CA SER A 2 -44.10 6.69 35.57
C SER A 2 -43.31 6.31 36.82
N VAL A 3 -42.62 5.17 36.78
CA VAL A 3 -41.68 4.77 37.84
C VAL A 3 -40.61 5.85 37.92
N GLN A 4 -40.59 6.61 39.01
CA GLN A 4 -39.51 7.57 39.25
C GLN A 4 -38.20 6.79 39.39
N ASP A 5 -37.19 7.25 38.65
CA ASP A 5 -35.82 6.73 38.72
C ASP A 5 -35.34 6.72 40.19
N PRO A 6 -34.96 5.55 40.74
CA PRO A 6 -34.63 5.41 42.16
C PRO A 6 -33.47 6.31 42.60
N VAL A 7 -32.58 6.69 41.67
CA VAL A 7 -31.49 7.65 41.94
C VAL A 7 -32.03 9.07 42.13
N GLN A 8 -33.04 9.47 41.36
CA GLN A 8 -33.67 10.79 41.50
C GLN A 8 -34.45 10.92 42.80
N ALA A 9 -35.16 9.87 43.21
CA ALA A 9 -35.88 9.83 44.49
C ALA A 9 -34.92 9.88 45.69
N MET A 10 -33.73 9.28 45.56
CA MET A 10 -32.68 9.36 46.58
C MET A 10 -32.07 10.76 46.69
N LEU A 11 -31.76 11.41 45.56
CA LEU A 11 -31.18 12.76 45.54
C LEU A 11 -32.16 13.82 46.06
N GLU A 12 -33.44 13.68 45.75
CA GLU A 12 -34.50 14.51 46.31
C GLU A 12 -34.61 14.36 47.83
N ARG A 13 -34.45 13.14 48.36
CA ARG A 13 -34.44 12.88 49.81
C ARG A 13 -33.21 13.42 50.53
N MET A 14 -32.04 13.47 49.87
CA MET A 14 -30.79 13.92 50.50
C MET A 14 -30.58 15.44 50.46
N GLY A 15 -31.06 16.11 49.40
CA GLY A 15 -30.78 17.54 49.18
C GLY A 15 -31.92 18.34 48.56
N GLY A 16 -33.13 17.78 48.49
CA GLY A 16 -34.30 18.42 47.92
C GLY A 16 -34.30 18.51 46.39
N THR A 17 -35.36 19.12 45.85
CA THR A 17 -35.59 19.29 44.40
C THR A 17 -34.52 20.13 43.70
N GLN A 18 -33.74 20.90 44.45
CA GLN A 18 -32.63 21.72 43.94
C GLN A 18 -31.43 20.84 43.55
N LEU A 19 -31.10 19.82 44.35
CA LEU A 19 -30.03 18.86 44.08
C LEU A 19 -30.41 17.90 42.94
N GLN A 20 -31.69 17.51 42.88
CA GLN A 20 -32.26 16.75 41.76
C GLN A 20 -32.21 17.55 40.45
N ARG A 21 -32.56 18.85 40.46
CA ARG A 21 -32.42 19.72 39.28
C ARG A 21 -30.96 19.89 38.87
N GLN A 22 -30.03 20.04 39.82
CA GLN A 22 -28.61 20.14 39.51
C GLN A 22 -28.07 18.83 38.90
N TYR A 23 -28.50 17.67 39.41
CA TYR A 23 -28.16 16.36 38.83
C TYR A 23 -28.80 16.16 37.44
N GLN A 24 -30.07 16.52 37.25
CA GLN A 24 -30.71 16.46 35.92
C GLN A 24 -30.04 17.42 34.93
N THR A 25 -29.66 18.61 35.38
CA THR A 25 -28.87 19.55 34.57
C THR A 25 -27.53 18.92 34.24
N HIS A 26 -26.81 18.37 35.22
CA HIS A 26 -25.51 17.72 35.04
C HIS A 26 -25.57 16.49 34.11
N ALA A 27 -26.56 15.61 34.29
CA ALA A 27 -26.80 14.45 33.44
C ALA A 27 -27.22 14.85 32.02
N ALA A 28 -27.97 15.95 31.86
CA ALA A 28 -28.27 16.53 30.56
C ALA A 28 -27.04 17.21 29.92
N THR A 29 -26.14 17.80 30.71
CA THR A 29 -24.83 18.31 30.23
C THR A 29 -23.88 17.18 29.84
N ILE A 30 -24.03 16.00 30.44
CA ILE A 30 -23.25 14.77 30.13
C ILE A 30 -23.90 13.93 29.00
N ALA A 31 -25.15 14.21 28.57
CA ALA A 31 -25.82 13.44 27.53
C ALA A 31 -25.35 13.80 26.10
N PRO A 32 -25.55 12.88 25.13
CA PRO A 32 -24.86 11.59 24.96
C PRO A 32 -23.40 11.80 24.55
N ARG A 33 -22.58 10.74 24.44
CA ARG A 33 -21.27 10.81 23.75
C ARG A 33 -21.47 11.56 22.42
N LYS A 34 -20.97 12.79 22.30
CA LYS A 34 -21.09 13.59 21.07
C LYS A 34 -20.70 12.69 19.89
N ARG A 35 -21.51 12.68 18.82
CA ARG A 35 -21.15 11.95 17.60
C ARG A 35 -19.73 12.34 17.22
N LEU A 36 -18.92 11.36 16.84
CA LEU A 36 -17.56 11.60 16.38
C LEU A 36 -17.61 12.72 15.32
N PRO A 37 -16.78 13.77 15.44
CA PRO A 37 -16.72 14.79 14.41
C PRO A 37 -16.31 14.08 13.10
N ASN A 38 -17.17 14.17 12.09
CA ASN A 38 -16.94 13.64 10.75
C ASN A 38 -16.90 14.80 9.76
N ALA A 39 -16.16 14.64 8.66
CA ALA A 39 -16.04 15.69 7.66
C ALA A 39 -17.40 16.05 7.02
N GLU A 40 -18.33 15.09 6.93
CA GLU A 40 -19.65 15.28 6.33
C GLU A 40 -20.59 16.17 7.16
N SER A 41 -20.36 16.32 8.48
CA SER A 41 -21.13 17.24 9.32
C SER A 41 -20.54 18.66 9.37
N ASP A 42 -19.34 18.86 8.81
CA ASP A 42 -18.67 20.16 8.76
C ASP A 42 -18.47 20.61 7.30
N ILE A 43 -19.37 21.51 6.86
CA ILE A 43 -19.41 22.07 5.51
C ILE A 43 -18.05 22.66 5.10
N TYR A 44 -17.28 23.26 6.02
CA TYR A 44 -15.98 23.85 5.69
C TYR A 44 -14.92 22.79 5.37
N SER A 45 -14.89 21.71 6.15
CA SER A 45 -13.96 20.59 5.95
C SER A 45 -14.26 19.82 4.67
N TYR A 46 -15.54 19.55 4.41
CA TYR A 46 -16.01 18.94 3.18
C TYR A 46 -15.64 19.79 1.95
N SER A 47 -15.96 21.09 1.99
CA SER A 47 -15.65 22.03 0.89
C SER A 47 -14.15 22.16 0.65
N TYR A 48 -13.34 22.20 1.71
CA TYR A 48 -11.88 22.22 1.61
C TYR A 48 -11.35 20.98 0.88
N CYS A 49 -11.82 19.78 1.24
CA CYS A 49 -11.40 18.55 0.59
C CYS A 49 -11.77 18.51 -0.90
N ILE A 50 -12.96 19.00 -1.26
CA ILE A 50 -13.38 19.11 -2.66
C ILE A 50 -12.48 20.06 -3.43
N VAL A 51 -12.20 21.25 -2.89
CA VAL A 51 -11.39 22.26 -3.57
C VAL A 51 -9.96 21.77 -3.76
N VAL A 52 -9.31 21.30 -2.70
CA VAL A 52 -7.90 20.87 -2.79
C VAL A 52 -7.77 19.58 -3.61
N GLY A 53 -8.67 18.62 -3.42
CA GLY A 53 -8.69 17.38 -4.22
C GLY A 53 -9.01 17.65 -5.69
N GLY A 54 -9.91 18.59 -5.98
CA GLY A 54 -10.22 19.04 -7.34
C GLY A 54 -9.03 19.75 -8.01
N LEU A 55 -8.34 20.64 -7.30
CA LEU A 55 -7.11 21.28 -7.78
C LEU A 55 -6.01 20.25 -8.07
N ALA A 56 -5.85 19.25 -7.19
CA ALA A 56 -4.91 18.15 -7.40
C ALA A 56 -5.23 17.32 -8.64
N ALA A 57 -6.52 17.02 -8.87
CA ALA A 57 -6.99 16.32 -10.07
C ALA A 57 -6.69 17.11 -11.35
N VAL A 58 -6.97 18.42 -11.36
CA VAL A 58 -6.67 19.31 -12.49
C VAL A 58 -5.17 19.42 -12.73
N ALA A 59 -4.37 19.53 -11.67
CA ALA A 59 -2.92 19.58 -11.76
C ALA A 59 -2.33 18.30 -12.36
N ASP A 60 -2.75 17.11 -11.92
CA ASP A 60 -2.29 15.85 -12.54
C ASP A 60 -2.72 15.76 -14.00
N ALA A 61 -3.95 16.20 -14.35
CA ALA A 61 -4.43 16.22 -15.72
C ALA A 61 -3.57 17.12 -16.64
N LEU A 62 -3.26 18.33 -16.20
CA LEU A 62 -2.41 19.26 -16.95
C LEU A 62 -0.99 18.72 -17.09
N LEU A 63 -0.40 18.22 -16.00
CA LEU A 63 0.95 17.67 -16.02
C LEU A 63 1.04 16.40 -16.86
N ASP A 64 0.02 15.54 -16.85
CA ASP A 64 -0.05 14.37 -17.74
C ASP A 64 -0.14 14.78 -19.21
N ARG A 65 -0.97 15.78 -19.53
CA ARG A 65 -1.09 16.30 -20.89
C ARG A 65 0.22 16.90 -21.38
N MET A 66 0.88 17.72 -20.56
CA MET A 66 2.19 18.29 -20.88
C MET A 66 3.25 17.21 -21.04
N PHE A 67 3.26 16.20 -20.17
CA PHE A 67 4.18 15.07 -20.25
C PHE A 67 3.99 14.29 -21.55
N ARG A 68 2.75 13.93 -21.89
CA ARG A 68 2.45 13.19 -23.12
C ARG A 68 2.83 13.99 -24.35
N ALA A 69 2.49 15.28 -24.41
CA ALA A 69 2.89 16.15 -25.51
C ALA A 69 4.43 16.20 -25.67
N ALA A 70 5.16 16.34 -24.56
CA ALA A 70 6.62 16.34 -24.58
C ALA A 70 7.21 14.99 -25.00
N MET A 71 6.63 13.86 -24.56
CA MET A 71 7.07 12.52 -25.00
C MET A 71 6.75 12.28 -26.47
N ASP A 72 5.56 12.68 -26.94
CA ASP A 72 5.15 12.57 -28.34
C ASP A 72 6.04 13.41 -29.25
N GLU A 73 6.45 14.60 -28.82
CA GLU A 73 7.39 15.45 -29.56
C GLU A 73 8.80 14.84 -29.58
N LYS A 74 9.31 14.44 -28.41
CA LYS A 74 10.67 13.92 -28.24
C LYS A 74 10.86 12.56 -28.94
N HIS A 75 9.84 11.72 -28.94
CA HIS A 75 9.87 10.38 -29.50
C HIS A 75 9.00 10.25 -30.76
N LYS A 76 8.66 11.37 -31.41
CA LYS A 76 7.91 11.38 -32.66
C LYS A 76 8.62 10.50 -33.69
N LEU A 77 7.85 9.76 -34.47
CA LEU A 77 8.37 9.12 -35.68
C LEU A 77 8.80 10.20 -36.68
N LEU A 78 10.08 10.21 -37.04
CA LEU A 78 10.61 11.14 -38.03
C LEU A 78 10.08 10.81 -39.42
N SER A 79 9.75 11.84 -40.19
CA SER A 79 9.48 11.69 -41.62
C SER A 79 10.76 11.26 -42.37
N PRO A 80 10.66 10.66 -43.57
CA PRO A 80 11.83 10.26 -44.34
C PRO A 80 12.85 11.39 -44.54
N ASN A 81 12.38 12.62 -44.78
CA ASN A 81 13.24 13.79 -44.96
C ASN A 81 13.94 14.20 -43.66
N GLU A 82 13.21 14.22 -42.53
CA GLU A 82 13.80 14.56 -41.22
C GLU A 82 14.82 13.49 -40.79
N GLN A 83 14.52 12.21 -41.03
CA GLN A 83 15.44 11.11 -40.77
C GLN A 83 16.71 11.26 -41.63
N GLN A 84 16.55 11.52 -42.92
CA GLN A 84 17.68 11.69 -43.84
C GLN A 84 18.56 12.89 -43.46
N LEU A 85 17.97 14.00 -43.00
CA LEU A 85 18.74 15.15 -42.49
C LEU A 85 19.58 14.78 -41.26
N ARG A 86 19.03 13.98 -40.34
CA ARG A 86 19.76 13.51 -39.14
C ARG A 86 20.87 12.52 -39.51
N GLU A 87 20.61 11.62 -40.45
CA GLU A 87 21.61 10.67 -40.96
C GLU A 87 22.73 11.39 -41.72
N ASN A 88 22.39 12.38 -42.55
CA ASN A 88 23.39 13.22 -43.23
C ASN A 88 24.27 13.97 -42.24
N ALA A 89 23.70 14.51 -41.15
CA ALA A 89 24.51 15.17 -40.12
C ALA A 89 25.54 14.23 -39.46
N VAL A 90 25.23 12.94 -39.33
CA VAL A 90 26.19 11.92 -38.87
C VAL A 90 27.27 11.71 -39.94
N GLN A 91 26.89 11.55 -41.21
CA GLN A 91 27.83 11.32 -42.31
C GLN A 91 28.76 12.53 -42.55
N ASP A 92 28.22 13.74 -42.54
CA ASP A 92 28.98 15.00 -42.68
C ASP A 92 30.01 15.13 -41.56
N TYR A 93 29.63 14.75 -40.33
CA TYR A 93 30.54 14.76 -39.20
C TYR A 93 31.66 13.73 -39.35
N LEU A 94 31.33 12.50 -39.79
CA LEU A 94 32.33 11.47 -40.09
C LEU A 94 33.33 11.96 -41.15
N VAL A 95 32.85 12.55 -42.24
CA VAL A 95 33.70 13.09 -43.32
C VAL A 95 34.60 14.23 -42.80
N THR A 96 34.05 15.16 -42.02
CA THR A 96 34.79 16.29 -41.44
C THR A 96 35.96 15.81 -40.58
N GLU A 97 35.74 14.75 -39.81
CA GLU A 97 36.77 14.14 -38.95
C GLU A 97 37.68 13.14 -39.70
N SER A 98 37.62 13.10 -41.04
CA SER A 98 38.37 12.15 -41.89
C SER A 98 38.11 10.67 -41.57
N LEU A 99 36.93 10.37 -41.04
CA LEU A 99 36.43 9.03 -40.77
C LEU A 99 35.67 8.53 -42.01
N LYS A 100 35.62 7.20 -42.22
CA LYS A 100 34.93 6.66 -43.39
C LYS A 100 33.40 6.68 -43.19
N PRO A 101 32.64 7.40 -44.03
CA PRO A 101 31.19 7.31 -44.04
C PRO A 101 30.74 5.89 -44.45
N ASP A 102 29.56 5.50 -43.99
CA ASP A 102 29.06 4.12 -44.17
C ASP A 102 28.40 3.92 -45.55
N THR A 103 28.41 2.68 -46.06
CA THR A 103 27.64 2.24 -47.25
C THR A 103 26.60 1.16 -46.93
N GLY A 104 26.38 0.84 -45.66
CA GLY A 104 25.36 -0.13 -45.20
C GLY A 104 25.14 -0.04 -43.69
N PRO A 105 24.34 -0.93 -43.06
CA PRO A 105 24.18 -0.91 -41.62
C PRO A 105 25.42 -1.53 -40.94
N THR A 106 26.51 -0.78 -40.75
CA THR A 106 27.65 -1.22 -39.93
C THR A 106 27.84 -0.38 -38.70
N MET A 107 26.97 -0.62 -37.72
CA MET A 107 27.36 -0.54 -36.33
C MET A 107 28.02 -1.87 -35.96
N GLY A 108 29.35 -1.90 -35.90
CA GLY A 108 30.11 -2.84 -35.07
C GLY A 108 29.87 -4.35 -35.23
N MET A 109 29.66 -4.90 -36.43
CA MET A 109 29.58 -6.37 -36.60
C MET A 109 30.77 -7.09 -35.95
N ASP A 110 31.99 -6.56 -36.10
CA ASP A 110 33.21 -7.15 -35.51
C ASP A 110 33.22 -7.13 -33.97
N TYR A 111 32.73 -6.06 -33.35
CA TYR A 111 32.66 -5.96 -31.87
C TYR A 111 31.59 -6.91 -31.32
N TYR A 112 30.42 -6.98 -31.96
CA TYR A 112 29.35 -7.87 -31.51
C TYR A 112 29.64 -9.33 -31.80
N GLU A 113 30.28 -9.65 -32.93
CA GLU A 113 30.75 -11.00 -33.24
C GLU A 113 31.77 -11.47 -32.22
N LYS A 114 32.77 -10.63 -31.91
CA LYS A 114 33.74 -10.89 -30.84
C LYS A 114 33.06 -11.04 -29.47
N LEU A 115 32.09 -10.18 -29.12
CA LEU A 115 31.38 -10.27 -27.85
C LEU A 115 30.50 -11.53 -27.77
N ASN A 116 29.86 -11.92 -28.87
CA ASN A 116 29.11 -13.18 -28.97
C ASN A 116 30.04 -14.39 -28.76
N GLU A 117 31.26 -14.36 -29.31
CA GLU A 117 32.28 -15.39 -29.12
C GLU A 117 32.83 -15.44 -27.69
N GLU A 118 33.23 -14.28 -27.14
CA GLU A 118 33.79 -14.16 -25.79
C GLU A 118 32.79 -14.62 -24.72
N LEU A 119 31.53 -14.22 -24.84
CA LEU A 119 30.47 -14.59 -23.91
C LEU A 119 29.85 -15.96 -24.21
N ARG A 120 30.28 -16.65 -25.28
CA ARG A 120 29.76 -17.96 -25.73
C ARG A 120 28.23 -17.98 -25.81
N LEU A 121 27.65 -16.94 -26.41
CA LEU A 121 26.20 -16.78 -26.46
C LEU A 121 25.55 -17.87 -27.32
N SER A 122 24.51 -18.51 -26.81
CA SER A 122 23.71 -19.44 -27.60
C SER A 122 22.87 -18.70 -28.65
N ASP A 123 22.40 -19.39 -29.69
CA ASP A 123 21.78 -18.78 -30.88
C ASP A 123 20.56 -17.86 -30.60
N GLY A 124 19.93 -17.99 -29.42
CA GLY A 124 18.85 -17.12 -28.95
C GLY A 124 19.33 -15.76 -28.41
N PHE A 125 20.52 -15.72 -27.81
CA PHE A 125 21.09 -14.53 -27.14
C PHE A 125 22.10 -13.77 -28.00
N LYS A 126 22.52 -14.35 -29.14
CA LYS A 126 23.46 -13.70 -30.05
C LYS A 126 22.92 -12.32 -30.43
N LEU A 127 23.76 -11.32 -30.24
CA LEU A 127 23.53 -9.97 -30.73
C LEU A 127 23.56 -10.03 -32.25
N ARG A 128 22.50 -9.51 -32.85
CA ARG A 128 22.27 -9.44 -34.29
C ARG A 128 22.37 -7.99 -34.74
N PRO A 129 22.67 -7.74 -36.01
CA PRO A 129 22.61 -6.38 -36.55
C PRO A 129 21.24 -5.70 -36.41
N ALA A 130 20.13 -6.42 -36.14
CA ALA A 130 18.84 -5.79 -35.88
C ALA A 130 18.66 -5.25 -34.44
N ASN A 131 19.43 -5.76 -33.47
CA ASN A 131 19.24 -5.48 -32.04
C ASN A 131 20.51 -4.93 -31.35
N HIS A 132 21.57 -4.68 -32.11
CA HIS A 132 22.84 -4.09 -31.66
C HIS A 132 22.70 -2.80 -30.84
N ARG A 133 21.65 -2.00 -31.15
CA ARG A 133 21.31 -0.78 -30.42
C ARG A 133 21.11 -1.04 -28.92
N ILE A 134 20.73 -2.25 -28.50
CA ILE A 134 20.56 -2.59 -27.09
C ILE A 134 21.78 -2.32 -26.22
N LEU A 135 22.98 -2.41 -26.80
CA LEU A 135 24.25 -2.16 -26.13
C LEU A 135 24.74 -0.72 -26.24
N ASN A 136 24.28 0.03 -27.24
CA ASN A 136 24.74 1.41 -27.46
C ASN A 136 24.05 2.41 -26.52
N HIS A 137 23.08 1.96 -25.72
CA HIS A 137 22.28 2.80 -24.83
C HIS A 137 22.31 2.37 -23.36
N THR A 138 23.05 1.31 -23.01
CA THR A 138 23.19 0.85 -21.62
C THR A 138 24.00 1.82 -20.78
N ASP A 139 25.10 2.35 -21.33
CA ASP A 139 25.94 3.33 -20.65
C ASP A 139 26.67 4.26 -21.64
N ARG A 140 26.32 5.56 -21.61
CA ARG A 140 26.94 6.61 -22.43
C ARG A 140 28.44 6.70 -22.19
N GLU A 141 28.91 6.60 -20.95
CA GLU A 141 30.33 6.72 -20.64
C GLU A 141 31.13 5.54 -21.18
N ALA A 142 30.59 4.33 -21.05
CA ALA A 142 31.21 3.13 -21.60
C ALA A 142 31.32 3.20 -23.12
N VAL A 143 30.24 3.59 -23.81
CA VAL A 143 30.26 3.72 -25.28
C VAL A 143 31.24 4.81 -25.72
N ILE A 144 31.27 5.95 -25.05
CA ILE A 144 32.25 7.02 -25.34
C ILE A 144 33.69 6.51 -25.15
N LYS A 145 33.97 5.75 -24.08
CA LYS A 145 35.30 5.14 -23.87
C LYS A 145 35.66 4.15 -24.97
N MET A 146 34.72 3.32 -25.41
CA MET A 146 34.93 2.38 -26.52
C MET A 146 35.26 3.11 -27.83
N LEU A 147 34.55 4.21 -28.13
CA LEU A 147 34.86 5.07 -29.29
C LEU A 147 36.25 5.71 -29.18
N MET A 148 36.62 6.19 -27.99
CA MET A 148 37.94 6.78 -27.75
C MET A 148 39.06 5.76 -27.96
N ASN A 149 38.84 4.53 -27.55
CA ASN A 149 39.81 3.44 -27.69
C ASN A 149 39.85 2.81 -29.08
N GLY A 150 38.83 3.05 -29.92
CA GLY A 150 38.65 2.35 -31.20
C GLY A 150 38.21 0.89 -31.03
N ASP A 151 37.61 0.56 -29.89
CA ASP A 151 37.09 -0.78 -29.58
C ASP A 151 35.73 -1.03 -30.27
N ALA A 152 34.98 0.05 -30.52
CA ALA A 152 33.75 0.08 -31.29
C ALA A 152 33.67 1.40 -32.09
N GLY A 153 32.79 1.49 -33.08
CA GLY A 153 32.62 2.70 -33.88
C GLY A 153 31.27 2.80 -34.57
N PHE A 154 30.93 4.03 -34.97
CA PHE A 154 29.82 4.35 -35.85
C PHE A 154 30.37 4.61 -37.27
N GLY A 155 30.00 3.78 -38.25
CA GLY A 155 30.47 3.88 -39.64
C GLY A 155 31.55 2.85 -40.02
N GLY A 156 32.19 3.07 -41.16
CA GLY A 156 33.11 2.09 -41.77
C GLY A 156 34.47 1.98 -41.05
N THR A 157 35.09 0.79 -41.10
CA THR A 157 36.43 0.56 -40.53
C THR A 157 37.54 1.10 -41.44
N ILE A 158 38.64 1.55 -40.84
CA ILE A 158 39.88 1.90 -41.54
C ILE A 158 40.87 0.77 -41.27
N SER A 159 41.26 0.04 -42.31
CA SER A 159 42.18 -1.10 -42.20
C SER A 159 41.74 -2.16 -41.18
N GLY A 160 40.43 -2.43 -41.12
CA GLY A 160 39.85 -3.42 -40.21
C GLY A 160 39.81 -3.01 -38.74
N LYS A 161 40.02 -1.73 -38.42
CA LYS A 161 39.89 -1.18 -37.06
C LYS A 161 39.04 0.08 -37.03
N PHE A 162 38.42 0.35 -35.89
CA PHE A 162 37.80 1.64 -35.66
C PHE A 162 38.88 2.67 -35.27
N PRO A 163 38.80 3.90 -35.82
CA PRO A 163 39.71 4.97 -35.46
C PRO A 163 39.50 5.41 -34.02
N LYS A 164 40.61 5.73 -33.33
CA LYS A 164 40.56 6.32 -31.99
C LYS A 164 40.07 7.75 -32.07
N MET A 165 39.27 8.16 -31.10
CA MET A 165 38.67 9.49 -31.04
C MET A 165 39.08 10.22 -29.76
N THR A 166 39.14 11.54 -29.81
CA THR A 166 39.15 12.35 -28.58
C THR A 166 37.79 12.25 -27.87
N LEU A 167 37.75 12.63 -26.59
CA LEU A 167 36.49 12.67 -25.82
C LEU A 167 35.44 13.53 -26.50
N GLU A 168 35.83 14.71 -27.00
CA GLU A 168 34.93 15.64 -27.68
C GLU A 168 34.37 15.04 -28.97
N GLN A 169 35.23 14.41 -29.77
CA GLN A 169 34.81 13.75 -31.01
C GLN A 169 33.85 12.58 -30.75
N ALA A 170 34.20 11.72 -29.80
CA ALA A 170 33.39 10.57 -29.40
C ALA A 170 32.02 10.99 -28.84
N THR A 171 32.00 12.03 -28.00
CA THR A 171 30.76 12.56 -27.41
C THR A 171 29.85 13.12 -28.49
N LYS A 172 30.38 13.93 -29.40
CA LYS A 172 29.60 14.57 -30.46
C LYS A 172 29.07 13.54 -31.46
N LEU A 173 29.88 12.56 -31.85
CA LEU A 173 29.44 11.46 -32.72
C LEU A 173 28.33 10.64 -32.06
N PHE A 174 28.51 10.28 -30.79
CA PHE A 174 27.49 9.57 -30.02
C PHE A 174 26.19 10.37 -29.99
N ASP A 175 26.21 11.62 -29.56
CA ASP A 175 25.00 12.45 -29.41
C ASP A 175 24.25 12.63 -30.75
N LEU A 176 24.97 12.80 -31.87
CA LEU A 176 24.37 12.85 -33.22
C LEU A 176 23.71 11.52 -33.60
N HIS A 177 24.36 10.39 -33.30
CA HIS A 177 23.85 9.07 -33.60
C HIS A 177 22.59 8.74 -32.77
N ILE A 178 22.60 9.04 -31.47
CA ILE A 178 21.43 8.89 -30.59
C ILE A 178 20.24 9.70 -31.12
N ALA A 179 20.49 10.94 -31.55
CA ALA A 179 19.45 11.81 -32.08
C ALA A 179 18.82 11.28 -33.38
N ALA A 180 19.63 10.66 -34.26
CA ALA A 180 19.13 10.01 -35.47
C ALA A 180 18.31 8.74 -35.17
N ASP A 181 18.68 8.01 -34.11
CA ASP A 181 18.04 6.75 -33.76
C ASP A 181 16.75 6.89 -32.95
N GLN A 182 16.69 7.88 -32.06
CA GLN A 182 15.58 8.10 -31.14
C GLN A 182 14.22 8.29 -31.84
N GLY A 183 14.22 8.93 -33.01
CA GLY A 183 13.01 9.20 -33.78
C GLY A 183 12.70 8.18 -34.89
N SER A 184 13.53 7.15 -35.03
CA SER A 184 13.38 6.11 -36.06
C SER A 184 12.27 5.10 -35.72
N PRO A 185 11.73 4.33 -36.69
CA PRO A 185 10.74 3.28 -36.41
C PRO A 185 11.22 2.25 -35.37
N GLN A 186 12.51 1.92 -35.41
CA GLN A 186 13.17 0.99 -34.51
C GLN A 186 13.38 1.60 -33.12
N SER A 187 13.60 2.93 -33.04
CA SER A 187 13.90 3.70 -31.83
C SER A 187 15.05 3.07 -31.01
N ILE A 188 15.44 3.72 -29.93
CA ILE A 188 16.37 3.15 -28.95
C ILE A 188 15.59 2.20 -28.01
N PRO A 189 16.21 1.13 -27.48
CA PRO A 189 15.58 0.20 -26.53
C PRO A 189 15.49 0.81 -25.12
N LEU A 190 14.53 0.33 -24.34
CA LEU A 190 14.38 0.74 -22.94
C LEU A 190 15.50 0.14 -22.08
N LYS A 191 16.06 0.93 -21.15
CA LYS A 191 17.15 0.47 -20.26
C LYS A 191 16.86 -0.84 -19.53
N PHE A 192 15.62 -1.06 -19.10
CA PHE A 192 15.28 -2.31 -18.40
C PHE A 192 15.31 -3.53 -19.33
N MET A 193 15.08 -3.35 -20.64
CA MET A 193 15.20 -4.43 -21.62
C MET A 193 16.67 -4.81 -21.79
N SER A 194 17.57 -3.82 -21.89
CA SER A 194 19.01 -4.11 -21.92
C SER A 194 19.46 -4.81 -20.64
N TRP A 195 18.93 -4.39 -19.49
CA TRP A 195 19.21 -5.06 -18.22
C TRP A 195 18.67 -6.50 -18.18
N LEU A 196 17.42 -6.75 -18.60
CA LEU A 196 16.84 -8.10 -18.63
C LEU A 196 17.61 -9.04 -19.55
N TRP A 197 18.09 -8.54 -20.69
CA TRP A 197 18.98 -9.29 -21.57
C TRP A 197 20.30 -9.62 -20.87
N GLU A 198 20.97 -8.62 -20.29
CA GLU A 198 22.24 -8.81 -19.56
C GLU A 198 22.10 -9.85 -18.44
N GLN A 199 21.02 -9.78 -17.67
CA GLN A 199 20.76 -10.77 -16.61
C GLN A 199 20.47 -12.16 -17.16
N GLY A 200 19.81 -12.26 -18.32
CA GLY A 200 19.63 -13.53 -19.04
C GLY A 200 20.96 -14.15 -19.45
N VAL A 201 21.88 -13.36 -19.99
CA VAL A 201 23.24 -13.80 -20.34
C VAL A 201 24.00 -14.28 -19.09
N LYS A 202 23.96 -13.51 -18.01
CA LYS A 202 24.59 -13.87 -16.72
C LYS A 202 24.04 -15.15 -16.12
N SER A 203 22.73 -15.34 -16.20
CA SER A 203 22.07 -16.56 -15.72
C SER A 203 22.42 -17.79 -16.54
N ALA A 204 22.64 -17.64 -17.85
CA ALA A 204 22.99 -18.75 -18.74
C ALA A 204 24.49 -19.09 -18.69
N ASN A 205 25.36 -18.08 -18.59
CA ASN A 205 26.82 -18.22 -18.63
C ASN A 205 27.50 -17.52 -17.43
N PRO A 206 27.25 -17.97 -16.18
CA PRO A 206 27.75 -17.29 -14.98
C PRO A 206 29.28 -17.24 -14.90
N ASP A 207 29.98 -18.24 -15.44
CA ASP A 207 31.43 -18.31 -15.42
C ASP A 207 32.11 -17.24 -16.30
N ALA A 208 31.45 -16.81 -17.38
CA ALA A 208 31.98 -15.85 -18.34
C ALA A 208 31.44 -14.43 -18.12
N ALA A 209 30.16 -14.30 -17.76
CA ALA A 209 29.48 -13.02 -17.62
C ALA A 209 29.29 -12.56 -16.15
N GLY A 210 29.64 -13.42 -15.19
CA GLY A 210 29.38 -13.23 -13.77
C GLY A 210 27.98 -13.64 -13.35
N ALA A 211 27.74 -13.74 -12.04
CA ALA A 211 26.45 -14.16 -11.48
C ALA A 211 25.33 -13.16 -11.81
N SER A 212 24.12 -13.69 -12.03
CA SER A 212 22.90 -12.89 -12.16
C SER A 212 22.53 -12.17 -10.87
N SER A 213 21.78 -11.08 -11.00
CA SER A 213 21.23 -10.34 -9.86
C SER A 213 20.21 -11.18 -9.08
N PRO A 214 20.20 -11.11 -7.74
CA PRO A 214 19.17 -11.75 -6.92
C PRO A 214 17.74 -11.34 -7.29
N VAL A 215 17.56 -10.11 -7.80
CA VAL A 215 16.25 -9.62 -8.27
C VAL A 215 15.79 -10.39 -9.51
N TYR A 216 16.71 -10.66 -10.44
CA TYR A 216 16.40 -11.42 -11.63
C TYR A 216 16.11 -12.89 -11.31
N GLU A 217 16.89 -13.50 -10.43
CA GLU A 217 16.62 -14.85 -9.93
C GLU A 217 15.26 -14.94 -9.23
N PHE A 218 14.89 -13.92 -8.45
CA PHE A 218 13.56 -13.83 -7.85
C PHE A 218 12.45 -13.73 -8.91
N LEU A 219 12.63 -12.89 -9.94
CA LEU A 219 11.67 -12.80 -11.05
C LEU A 219 11.51 -14.13 -11.81
N GLN A 220 12.61 -14.85 -12.04
CA GLN A 220 12.55 -16.19 -12.62
C GLN A 220 11.84 -17.18 -11.69
N LYS A 221 12.07 -17.12 -10.37
CA LYS A 221 11.37 -17.96 -9.37
C LYS A 221 9.87 -17.69 -9.30
N LEU A 222 9.40 -16.49 -9.62
CA LEU A 222 7.97 -16.17 -9.72
C LEU A 222 7.32 -16.75 -10.97
N ALA A 223 8.10 -17.08 -12.01
CA ALA A 223 7.64 -17.71 -13.24
C ALA A 223 8.53 -18.92 -13.61
N PRO A 224 8.63 -19.94 -12.74
CA PRO A 224 9.63 -21.00 -12.88
C PRO A 224 9.36 -21.92 -14.08
N ASN A 225 8.11 -21.96 -14.55
CA ASN A 225 7.66 -22.70 -15.73
C ASN A 225 7.16 -21.76 -16.84
N GLY A 226 7.58 -20.50 -16.84
CA GLY A 226 7.19 -19.54 -17.87
C GLY A 226 7.68 -19.99 -19.24
N ASP A 227 6.78 -20.46 -20.12
CA ASP A 227 7.09 -20.72 -21.52
C ASP A 227 7.21 -19.38 -22.27
N TRP A 228 8.34 -18.70 -22.07
CA TRP A 228 8.61 -17.41 -22.71
C TRP A 228 8.62 -17.52 -24.23
N SER A 229 9.08 -18.65 -24.77
CA SER A 229 9.02 -18.98 -26.20
C SER A 229 7.59 -19.07 -26.70
N GLY A 230 6.73 -19.85 -26.04
CA GLY A 230 5.33 -19.97 -26.40
C GLY A 230 4.54 -18.68 -26.20
N TRP A 231 4.90 -17.86 -25.20
CA TRP A 231 4.32 -16.54 -25.02
C TRP A 231 4.68 -15.59 -26.16
N ILE A 232 5.97 -15.42 -26.46
CA ILE A 232 6.40 -14.43 -27.46
C ILE A 232 6.08 -14.89 -28.89
N ASN A 233 6.12 -16.19 -29.17
CA ASN A 233 5.83 -16.72 -30.50
C ASN A 233 4.37 -16.53 -30.91
N LYS A 234 3.44 -16.27 -29.98
CA LYS A 234 2.08 -15.81 -30.29
C LYS A 234 2.06 -14.47 -31.05
N PHE A 235 3.13 -13.69 -30.94
CA PHE A 235 3.29 -12.38 -31.58
C PHE A 235 4.30 -12.41 -32.74
N CYS A 236 5.00 -13.52 -32.98
CA CYS A 236 6.10 -13.63 -33.95
C CYS A 236 5.68 -14.45 -35.19
N GLU A 237 4.82 -13.92 -36.05
CA GLU A 237 4.51 -14.58 -37.32
C GLU A 237 5.76 -14.57 -38.23
N GLY A 238 6.24 -15.77 -38.59
CA GLY A 238 7.32 -15.98 -39.57
C GLY A 238 8.77 -16.05 -39.04
N ASN A 239 9.04 -15.66 -37.79
CA ASN A 239 10.39 -15.74 -37.21
C ASN A 239 10.36 -16.07 -35.71
N PRO A 240 9.99 -17.30 -35.31
CA PRO A 240 9.85 -17.69 -33.92
C PRO A 240 11.20 -17.85 -33.22
N ILE A 241 11.23 -17.65 -31.90
CA ILE A 241 12.36 -18.05 -31.06
C ILE A 241 12.21 -19.51 -30.63
N LYS A 242 13.32 -20.24 -30.57
CA LYS A 242 13.34 -21.65 -30.18
C LYS A 242 13.27 -21.79 -28.65
N SER A 243 12.56 -22.81 -28.17
CA SER A 243 12.58 -23.20 -26.76
C SER A 243 13.87 -23.95 -26.41
N PRO A 244 14.35 -23.86 -25.15
CA PRO A 244 13.87 -22.98 -24.08
C PRO A 244 14.32 -21.53 -24.31
N ALA A 245 13.43 -20.58 -24.06
CA ALA A 245 13.73 -19.16 -24.11
C ALA A 245 13.66 -18.53 -22.71
N THR A 246 14.54 -17.58 -22.44
CA THR A 246 14.50 -16.77 -21.23
C THR A 246 13.64 -15.53 -21.44
N LEU A 247 13.33 -14.85 -20.33
CA LEU A 247 12.72 -13.53 -20.36
C LEU A 247 13.57 -12.52 -21.18
N GLY A 248 14.90 -12.65 -21.16
CA GLY A 248 15.81 -11.80 -21.94
C GLY A 248 15.63 -11.99 -23.46
N ASP A 249 15.49 -13.25 -23.92
CA ASP A 249 15.25 -13.58 -25.33
C ASP A 249 13.92 -13.03 -25.83
N ALA A 250 12.88 -13.13 -25.00
CA ALA A 250 11.58 -12.55 -25.30
C ALA A 250 11.65 -11.02 -25.42
N MET A 251 12.41 -10.34 -24.55
CA MET A 251 12.58 -8.88 -24.62
C MET A 251 13.37 -8.44 -25.86
N LEU A 252 14.45 -9.15 -26.21
CA LEU A 252 15.17 -8.92 -27.47
C LEU A 252 14.24 -9.06 -28.66
N LYS A 253 13.40 -10.10 -28.67
CA LYS A 253 12.47 -10.35 -29.76
C LYS A 253 11.42 -9.27 -29.91
N LEU A 254 10.89 -8.75 -28.80
CA LEU A 254 9.96 -7.61 -28.82
C LEU A 254 10.60 -6.34 -29.40
N TYR A 255 11.88 -6.13 -29.12
CA TYR A 255 12.64 -5.01 -29.71
C TYR A 255 12.86 -5.21 -31.22
N GLU A 256 13.28 -6.40 -31.66
CA GLU A 256 13.45 -6.73 -33.08
C GLU A 256 12.16 -6.52 -33.89
N LEU A 257 11.02 -6.93 -33.31
CA LEU A 257 9.70 -6.74 -33.91
C LEU A 257 9.18 -5.31 -33.80
N ARG A 258 9.93 -4.39 -33.17
CA ARG A 258 9.56 -2.99 -32.95
C ARG A 258 8.28 -2.83 -32.11
N ILE A 259 7.93 -3.86 -31.35
CA ILE A 259 6.75 -3.88 -30.47
C ILE A 259 7.02 -3.10 -29.19
N ILE A 260 8.24 -3.20 -28.65
CA ILE A 260 8.67 -2.44 -27.48
C ILE A 260 10.00 -1.77 -27.77
N ASN A 261 10.01 -0.45 -27.69
CA ASN A 261 11.18 0.42 -27.71
C ASN A 261 10.82 1.72 -26.96
N GLU A 262 11.79 2.62 -26.78
CA GLU A 262 11.55 3.88 -26.07
C GLU A 262 10.41 4.69 -26.67
N ARG A 263 10.32 4.80 -27.99
CA ARG A 263 9.22 5.50 -28.65
C ARG A 263 7.87 4.90 -28.28
N VAL A 264 7.65 3.64 -28.61
CA VAL A 264 6.37 2.96 -28.39
C VAL A 264 6.01 2.99 -26.91
N PHE A 265 6.99 2.82 -26.01
CA PHE A 265 6.75 2.87 -24.59
C PHE A 265 6.37 4.28 -24.12
N TRP A 266 7.19 5.32 -24.37
CA TRP A 266 6.98 6.66 -23.84
C TRP A 266 5.76 7.36 -24.44
N THR A 267 5.35 7.01 -25.67
CA THR A 267 4.11 7.50 -26.28
C THR A 267 2.88 6.65 -25.90
N SER A 268 3.05 5.54 -25.17
CA SER A 268 1.94 4.69 -24.71
C SER A 268 1.34 5.17 -23.37
N ASN A 269 0.15 4.65 -23.05
CA ASN A 269 -0.48 4.84 -21.74
C ASN A 269 0.38 4.28 -20.59
N LEU A 270 1.12 3.20 -20.82
CA LEU A 270 2.02 2.63 -19.83
C LEU A 270 3.22 3.55 -19.56
N GLY A 271 3.84 4.10 -20.60
CA GLY A 271 4.92 5.08 -20.44
C GLY A 271 4.45 6.35 -19.74
N ALA A 272 3.25 6.84 -20.07
CA ALA A 272 2.63 7.96 -19.37
C ALA A 272 2.39 7.68 -17.88
N ALA A 273 1.92 6.48 -17.53
CA ALA A 273 1.72 6.07 -16.14
C ALA A 273 3.05 5.96 -15.39
N VAL A 274 4.09 5.35 -15.99
CA VAL A 274 5.43 5.21 -15.39
C VAL A 274 6.09 6.58 -15.21
N GLY A 275 6.09 7.42 -16.25
CA GLY A 275 6.60 8.79 -16.18
C GLY A 275 5.81 9.66 -15.20
N GLY A 276 4.54 9.34 -14.98
CA GLY A 276 3.66 10.02 -14.06
C GLY A 276 3.73 9.60 -12.60
N PHE A 277 4.41 8.49 -12.29
CA PHE A 277 4.44 7.97 -10.94
C PHE A 277 5.02 8.97 -9.93
N LYS A 278 6.17 9.60 -10.25
CA LYS A 278 6.83 10.57 -9.37
C LYS A 278 5.97 11.81 -9.09
N ARG A 279 5.34 12.39 -10.12
CA ARG A 279 4.47 13.56 -9.96
C ARG A 279 3.22 13.22 -9.13
N ARG A 280 2.60 12.07 -9.38
CA ARG A 280 1.41 11.61 -8.65
C ARG A 280 1.74 11.37 -7.19
N LEU A 281 2.90 10.80 -6.89
CA LEU A 281 3.40 10.65 -5.52
C LEU A 281 3.55 12.00 -4.81
N ILE A 282 4.14 13.01 -5.47
CA ILE A 282 4.28 14.37 -4.90
C ILE A 282 2.91 14.99 -4.62
N ILE A 283 1.99 14.93 -5.60
CA ILE A 283 0.62 15.45 -5.45
C ILE A 283 -0.08 14.76 -4.28
N THR A 284 0.00 13.43 -4.19
CA THR A 284 -0.54 12.62 -3.10
C THR A 284 0.00 13.06 -1.73
N VAL A 285 1.31 13.29 -1.60
CA VAL A 285 1.94 13.74 -0.35
C VAL A 285 1.54 15.17 0.02
N LEU A 286 1.43 16.08 -0.96
CA LEU A 286 0.99 17.46 -0.72
C LEU A 286 -0.46 17.52 -0.22
N MET A 287 -1.34 16.64 -0.68
CA MET A 287 -2.70 16.55 -0.15
C MET A 287 -2.74 16.09 1.30
N GLU A 288 -1.88 15.13 1.70
CA GLU A 288 -1.74 14.76 3.11
C GLU A 288 -1.33 15.98 3.93
N LEU A 289 -0.28 16.69 3.50
CA LEU A 289 0.19 17.90 4.16
C LEU A 289 -0.89 18.98 4.23
N ALA A 290 -1.73 19.12 3.21
CA ALA A 290 -2.83 20.08 3.21
C ALA A 290 -3.87 19.79 4.30
N VAL A 291 -4.18 18.52 4.58
CA VAL A 291 -5.07 18.14 5.69
C VAL A 291 -4.39 18.35 7.04
N GLU A 292 -3.09 18.04 7.14
CA GLU A 292 -2.29 18.28 8.35
C GLU A 292 -2.28 19.76 8.74
N LEU A 293 -2.03 20.64 7.77
CA LEU A 293 -2.05 22.08 7.98
C LEU A 293 -3.44 22.57 8.37
N TYR A 294 -4.48 22.06 7.70
CA TYR A 294 -5.87 22.39 8.06
C TYR A 294 -6.17 22.02 9.52
N ALA A 295 -5.78 20.82 9.97
CA ALA A 295 -5.98 20.37 11.34
C ALA A 295 -5.30 21.31 12.34
N VAL A 296 -4.07 21.73 12.07
CA VAL A 296 -3.35 22.67 12.94
C VAL A 296 -4.05 24.03 12.99
N PHE A 297 -4.40 24.62 11.84
CA PHE A 297 -5.09 25.91 11.80
C PHE A 297 -6.46 25.87 12.49
N GLU A 298 -7.20 24.79 12.29
CA GLU A 298 -8.48 24.59 12.98
C GLU A 298 -8.29 24.46 14.50
N GLY A 299 -7.28 23.71 14.94
CA GLY A 299 -6.96 23.55 16.37
C GLY A 299 -6.55 24.86 17.04
N VAL A 300 -5.79 25.71 16.34
CA VAL A 300 -5.45 27.06 16.81
C VAL A 300 -6.71 27.94 16.89
N ARG A 301 -7.53 27.96 15.83
CA ARG A 301 -8.76 28.76 15.78
C ARG A 301 -9.74 28.40 16.89
N LEU A 302 -9.87 27.10 17.19
CA LEU A 302 -10.75 26.59 18.24
C LEU A 302 -10.14 26.67 19.64
N GLY A 303 -8.89 27.13 19.78
CA GLY A 303 -8.21 27.29 21.06
C GLY A 303 -7.68 26.00 21.68
N HIS A 304 -7.67 24.89 20.94
CA HIS A 304 -7.11 23.61 21.36
C HIS A 304 -5.60 23.52 21.19
N ILE A 305 -5.02 24.36 20.34
CA ILE A 305 -3.58 24.51 20.14
C ILE A 305 -3.18 25.93 20.52
N LYS A 306 -2.35 26.08 21.54
CA LYS A 306 -1.81 27.37 21.96
C LYS A 306 -0.41 27.59 21.37
N TRP A 307 -0.27 28.55 20.47
CA TRP A 307 1.01 28.84 19.80
C TRP A 307 2.12 29.33 20.74
N LEU A 308 1.77 29.88 21.90
CA LEU A 308 2.71 30.44 22.87
C LEU A 308 3.06 29.46 24.01
N ASP A 309 2.69 28.19 23.89
CA ASP A 309 3.05 27.16 24.87
C ASP A 309 4.48 26.65 24.69
N ASP A 310 5.02 25.93 25.68
CA ASP A 310 6.31 25.26 25.54
C ASP A 310 6.29 24.21 24.42
N ARG A 311 7.46 23.89 23.87
CA ARG A 311 7.59 23.01 22.68
C ARG A 311 7.00 21.62 22.90
N GLU A 312 7.11 21.06 24.10
CA GLU A 312 6.60 19.72 24.41
C GLU A 312 5.07 19.73 24.54
N SER A 313 4.52 20.75 25.19
CA SER A 313 3.07 20.98 25.27
C SER A 313 2.46 21.22 23.89
N LEU A 314 3.09 22.05 23.06
CA LEU A 314 2.65 22.30 21.69
C LEU A 314 2.65 21.03 20.83
N ALA A 315 3.74 20.25 20.88
CA ALA A 315 3.83 18.99 20.14
C ALA A 315 2.74 18.00 20.60
N THR A 316 2.50 17.91 21.90
CA THR A 316 1.47 17.07 22.48
C THR A 316 0.06 17.51 22.05
N GLN A 317 -0.22 18.81 22.06
CA GLN A 317 -1.51 19.37 21.61
C GLN A 317 -1.75 19.09 20.11
N ILE A 318 -0.74 19.31 19.26
CA ILE A 318 -0.82 19.02 17.82
C ILE A 318 -1.10 17.54 17.58
N LEU A 319 -0.35 16.64 18.23
CA LEU A 319 -0.53 15.19 18.07
C LEU A 319 -1.93 14.75 18.49
N ARG A 320 -2.39 15.21 19.66
CA ARG A 320 -3.73 14.88 20.18
C ARG A 320 -4.85 15.44 19.30
N TRP A 321 -4.69 16.65 18.80
CA TRP A 321 -5.69 17.30 17.97
C TRP A 321 -5.79 16.67 16.59
N ARG A 322 -4.65 16.34 15.98
CA ARG A 322 -4.57 15.71 14.67
C ARG A 322 -5.18 14.30 14.63
N ASP A 323 -5.16 13.56 15.74
CA ASP A 323 -5.64 12.18 15.81
C ASP A 323 -7.18 12.05 15.80
N GLN A 324 -7.91 13.09 15.44
CA GLN A 324 -9.36 13.03 15.28
C GLN A 324 -9.77 12.24 14.02
N PRO A 325 -10.83 11.39 14.10
CA PRO A 325 -11.38 10.67 12.95
C PRO A 325 -11.71 11.59 11.77
N LYS A 326 -12.18 12.81 12.05
CA LYS A 326 -12.43 13.87 11.07
C LYS A 326 -11.29 14.06 10.07
N TYR A 327 -10.04 14.13 10.52
CA TYR A 327 -8.90 14.40 9.63
C TYR A 327 -8.51 13.18 8.80
N VAL A 328 -8.89 11.97 9.23
CA VAL A 328 -8.79 10.76 8.42
C VAL A 328 -9.87 10.75 7.35
N ASP A 329 -11.10 11.15 7.68
CA ASP A 329 -12.17 11.33 6.69
C ASP A 329 -11.74 12.33 5.62
N MET A 330 -11.18 13.47 6.03
CA MET A 330 -10.66 14.49 5.12
C MET A 330 -9.54 13.93 4.22
N LYS A 331 -8.61 13.13 4.76
CA LYS A 331 -7.56 12.46 3.99
C LYS A 331 -8.12 11.42 3.01
N ILE A 332 -9.15 10.67 3.39
CA ILE A 332 -9.82 9.74 2.48
C ILE A 332 -10.51 10.53 1.35
N MET A 333 -11.28 11.54 1.71
CA MET A 333 -12.05 12.37 0.79
C MET A 333 -11.16 13.10 -0.22
N ILE A 334 -10.10 13.77 0.23
CA ILE A 334 -9.21 14.54 -0.65
C ILE A 334 -8.51 13.63 -1.68
N GLN A 335 -8.08 12.42 -1.26
CA GLN A 335 -7.44 11.42 -2.12
C GLN A 335 -8.46 10.80 -3.11
N CYS A 336 -9.70 10.56 -2.66
CA CYS A 336 -10.79 10.11 -3.54
C CYS A 336 -11.13 11.17 -4.59
N MET A 337 -11.24 12.44 -4.19
CA MET A 337 -11.50 13.56 -5.11
C MET A 337 -10.38 13.72 -6.13
N ALA A 338 -9.11 13.62 -5.72
CA ALA A 338 -7.98 13.63 -6.64
C ALA A 338 -7.95 12.44 -7.61
N SER A 339 -8.48 11.29 -7.17
CA SER A 339 -8.58 10.08 -8.01
C SER A 339 -9.74 10.15 -9.02
N SER A 340 -10.73 11.02 -8.80
CA SER A 340 -11.96 11.11 -9.63
C SER A 340 -11.69 11.42 -11.11
N TYR A 341 -10.66 12.20 -11.43
CA TYR A 341 -10.27 12.47 -12.82
C TYR A 341 -9.82 11.20 -13.55
N GLY A 342 -9.04 10.34 -12.88
CA GLY A 342 -8.64 9.05 -13.44
C GLY A 342 -9.83 8.15 -13.74
N VAL A 343 -10.89 8.20 -12.93
CA VAL A 343 -12.13 7.46 -13.16
C VAL A 343 -12.89 7.97 -14.40
N LEU A 344 -13.01 9.30 -14.55
CA LEU A 344 -13.61 9.89 -15.75
C LEU A 344 -12.83 9.55 -17.02
N ARG A 345 -11.50 9.54 -16.95
CA ARG A 345 -10.65 9.17 -18.08
C ARG A 345 -10.65 7.68 -18.38
N LEU A 346 -10.71 6.82 -17.37
CA LEU A 346 -10.94 5.38 -17.55
C LEU A 346 -12.26 5.14 -18.29
N ALA A 347 -13.33 5.83 -17.88
CA ALA A 347 -14.63 5.69 -18.52
C ALA A 347 -14.63 6.21 -19.98
N ALA A 348 -13.96 7.33 -20.26
CA ALA A 348 -13.95 7.96 -21.59
C ALA A 348 -12.94 7.35 -22.57
N ALA A 349 -11.77 6.95 -22.09
CA ALA A 349 -10.62 6.52 -22.91
C ALA A 349 -10.23 5.06 -22.72
N GLN A 350 -10.95 4.30 -21.87
CA GLN A 350 -10.67 2.89 -21.54
C GLN A 350 -9.21 2.65 -21.11
N ASP A 351 -8.58 3.64 -20.48
CA ASP A 351 -7.19 3.59 -20.03
C ASP A 351 -7.12 3.38 -18.50
N PRO A 352 -7.02 2.13 -18.00
CA PRO A 352 -6.93 1.85 -16.57
C PRO A 352 -5.63 2.36 -15.94
N LEU A 353 -4.60 2.63 -16.75
CA LEU A 353 -3.31 3.13 -16.27
C LEU A 353 -3.32 4.65 -15.99
N SER A 354 -4.40 5.31 -16.41
CA SER A 354 -4.67 6.71 -16.07
C SER A 354 -5.14 6.91 -14.62
N LEU A 355 -5.51 5.85 -13.90
CA LEU A 355 -5.88 5.92 -12.49
C LEU A 355 -4.70 6.41 -11.63
N ASN A 356 -5.01 7.25 -10.66
CA ASN A 356 -4.04 7.75 -9.69
C ASN A 356 -3.81 6.69 -8.59
N PHE A 357 -3.04 5.66 -8.91
CA PHE A 357 -2.77 4.53 -8.00
C PHE A 357 -2.12 4.94 -6.67
N THR A 358 -1.36 6.04 -6.62
CA THR A 358 -0.79 6.53 -5.35
C THR A 358 -1.87 7.06 -4.43
N SER A 359 -2.85 7.80 -4.97
CA SER A 359 -3.98 8.31 -4.20
C SER A 359 -4.93 7.18 -3.77
N ILE A 360 -5.21 6.21 -4.65
CA ILE A 360 -5.96 4.99 -4.29
C ILE A 360 -5.25 4.22 -3.16
N GLY A 361 -3.93 4.05 -3.26
CA GLY A 361 -3.14 3.39 -2.23
C GLY A 361 -3.20 4.11 -0.88
N MET A 362 -3.18 5.45 -0.89
CA MET A 362 -3.34 6.24 0.34
C MET A 362 -4.75 6.16 0.92
N THR A 363 -5.79 6.16 0.09
CA THR A 363 -7.17 5.90 0.52
C THR A 363 -7.27 4.55 1.23
N ILE A 364 -6.72 3.49 0.64
CA ILE A 364 -6.72 2.14 1.23
C ILE A 364 -5.96 2.15 2.56
N LYS A 365 -4.77 2.75 2.60
CA LYS A 365 -3.98 2.88 3.85
C LYS A 365 -4.82 3.52 4.96
N HIS A 366 -5.50 4.63 4.68
CA HIS A 366 -6.29 5.33 5.68
C HIS A 366 -7.52 4.54 6.10
N LEU A 367 -8.19 3.84 5.19
CA LEU A 367 -9.29 2.93 5.50
C LEU A 367 -8.85 1.78 6.42
N VAL A 368 -7.67 1.19 6.18
CA VAL A 368 -7.11 0.14 7.03
C VAL A 368 -6.74 0.67 8.41
N CYS A 369 -6.19 1.88 8.50
CA CYS A 369 -5.83 2.52 9.78
C CYS A 369 -7.03 3.13 10.53
N TYR A 370 -8.18 3.29 9.87
CA TYR A 370 -9.35 4.00 10.38
C TYR A 370 -9.87 3.43 11.72
N PRO A 371 -10.04 2.10 11.90
CA PRO A 371 -10.56 1.55 13.16
C PRO A 371 -9.62 1.80 14.35
N ALA A 372 -8.30 1.72 14.12
CA ALA A 372 -7.31 1.98 15.15
C ALA A 372 -7.32 3.45 15.61
N MET A 373 -7.52 4.39 14.67
CA MET A 373 -7.64 5.81 15.00
C MET A 373 -8.92 6.13 15.77
N ILE A 374 -10.05 5.52 15.41
CA ILE A 374 -11.29 5.62 16.18
C ILE A 374 -11.08 5.17 17.62
N ASN A 375 -10.45 4.00 17.82
CA ASN A 375 -10.19 3.47 19.15
C ASN A 375 -9.30 4.41 19.99
N ARG A 376 -8.20 4.91 19.41
CA ARG A 376 -7.33 5.89 20.09
C ARG A 376 -8.08 7.16 20.44
N HIS A 377 -8.90 7.68 19.54
CA HIS A 377 -9.70 8.87 19.79
C HIS A 377 -10.74 8.66 20.90
N TYR A 378 -11.39 7.49 20.97
CA TYR A 378 -12.30 7.16 22.06
C TYR A 378 -11.59 7.07 23.42
N VAL A 379 -10.40 6.48 23.47
CA VAL A 379 -9.55 6.48 24.67
C VAL A 379 -9.23 7.92 25.09
N HIS A 380 -8.90 8.79 24.12
CA HIS A 380 -8.63 10.20 24.41
C HIS A 380 -9.88 10.97 24.85
N LEU A 381 -11.04 10.79 24.20
CA LEU A 381 -12.31 11.39 24.64
C LEU A 381 -12.70 10.94 26.05
N ALA A 382 -12.48 9.66 26.38
CA ALA A 382 -12.68 9.17 27.74
C ALA A 382 -11.74 9.87 28.73
N SER A 383 -10.46 10.06 28.37
CA SER A 383 -9.49 10.78 29.20
C SER A 383 -9.82 12.27 29.37
N PHE A 384 -10.28 12.95 28.32
CA PHE A 384 -10.74 14.34 28.37
C PHE A 384 -12.00 14.47 29.22
N SER A 385 -12.99 13.59 29.01
CA SER A 385 -14.21 13.56 29.82
C SER A 385 -13.91 13.32 31.30
N ARG A 386 -12.96 12.43 31.63
CA ARG A 386 -12.49 12.24 33.00
C ARG A 386 -11.84 13.50 33.56
N THR A 387 -11.00 14.19 32.79
CA THR A 387 -10.32 15.42 33.23
C THR A 387 -11.30 16.58 33.42
N ASP A 388 -12.25 16.76 32.50
CA ASP A 388 -13.31 17.76 32.58
C ASP A 388 -14.25 17.46 33.75
N ALA A 389 -14.66 16.19 33.93
CA ALA A 389 -15.44 15.76 35.09
C ALA A 389 -14.71 16.05 36.40
N LEU A 390 -13.42 15.72 36.51
CA LEU A 390 -12.60 16.06 37.67
C LEU A 390 -12.52 17.57 37.93
N SER A 391 -12.43 18.39 36.88
CA SER A 391 -12.41 19.86 37.01
C SER A 391 -13.76 20.43 37.44
N ILE A 392 -14.86 19.85 36.95
CA ILE A 392 -16.23 20.23 37.29
C ILE A 392 -16.55 19.78 38.72
N ASP A 393 -16.15 18.56 39.09
CA ASP A 393 -16.28 18.01 40.44
C ASP A 393 -15.47 18.86 41.43
N ALA A 394 -14.23 19.22 41.09
CA ALA A 394 -13.43 20.12 41.91
C ALA A 394 -14.09 21.50 42.08
N ALA A 395 -14.66 22.07 41.02
CA ALA A 395 -15.39 23.33 41.08
C ALA A 395 -16.70 23.22 41.89
N PHE A 396 -17.39 22.09 41.81
CA PHE A 396 -18.58 21.79 42.61
C PHE A 396 -18.23 21.66 44.09
N VAL A 397 -17.24 20.84 44.42
CA VAL A 397 -16.72 20.66 45.79
C VAL A 397 -16.27 22.00 46.38
N ALA A 398 -15.54 22.81 45.61
CA ALA A 398 -15.10 24.14 46.04
C ALA A 398 -16.27 25.10 46.31
N ARG A 399 -17.40 24.95 45.61
CA ARG A 399 -18.59 25.81 45.77
C ARG A 399 -19.56 25.33 46.83
N THR A 400 -19.71 24.02 47.01
CA THR A 400 -20.76 23.42 47.87
C THR A 400 -20.22 22.77 49.13
N GLY A 401 -18.91 22.49 49.19
CA GLY A 401 -18.28 21.74 50.28
C GLY A 401 -18.63 20.25 50.31
N VAL A 402 -19.45 19.76 49.37
CA VAL A 402 -19.90 18.38 49.29
C VAL A 402 -18.91 17.58 48.45
N VAL A 403 -18.24 16.60 49.07
CA VAL A 403 -17.40 15.63 48.37
C VAL A 403 -18.29 14.63 47.65
N LEU A 404 -18.29 14.65 46.32
CA LEU A 404 -19.00 13.67 45.51
C LEU A 404 -18.34 12.29 45.67
N PRO A 405 -19.11 11.19 45.75
CA PRO A 405 -18.53 9.86 45.78
C PRO A 405 -17.77 9.61 44.48
N SER A 406 -16.46 9.40 44.58
CA SER A 406 -15.64 9.01 43.43
C SER A 406 -16.09 7.64 42.98
N LEU A 407 -16.71 7.55 41.81
CA LEU A 407 -16.73 6.30 41.07
C LEU A 407 -15.30 6.05 40.61
N ASN A 408 -14.51 5.40 41.48
CA ASN A 408 -13.32 4.69 41.05
C ASN A 408 -13.81 3.59 40.12
N THR A 409 -13.94 3.93 38.84
CA THR A 409 -13.77 2.93 37.80
C THR A 409 -12.30 2.57 37.87
N GLU A 410 -11.98 1.58 38.70
CA GLU A 410 -10.79 0.78 38.41
C GLU A 410 -10.97 0.34 36.96
N GLU A 411 -10.12 0.85 36.07
CA GLU A 411 -9.86 0.14 34.83
C GLU A 411 -9.43 -1.26 35.25
N PHE A 412 -10.38 -2.20 35.25
CA PHE A 412 -10.12 -3.62 35.38
C PHE A 412 -9.43 -4.05 34.08
N ASP A 413 -8.19 -3.60 33.91
CA ASP A 413 -7.28 -4.01 32.82
C ASP A 413 -6.70 -5.41 33.10
N LYS A 414 -7.22 -6.07 34.14
CA LYS A 414 -7.02 -7.49 34.42
C LYS A 414 -8.38 -8.13 34.51
N MET A 415 -8.83 -8.67 33.38
CA MET A 415 -9.89 -9.68 33.37
C MET A 415 -9.59 -10.68 34.49
N LYS A 416 -10.53 -10.87 35.43
CA LYS A 416 -10.31 -11.77 36.58
C LYS A 416 -9.88 -13.14 36.05
N ALA A 417 -8.90 -13.77 36.68
CA ALA A 417 -8.33 -15.04 36.22
C ALA A 417 -9.42 -16.10 35.95
N PHE A 418 -10.49 -16.07 36.75
CA PHE A 418 -11.68 -16.89 36.59
C PHE A 418 -12.47 -16.63 35.30
N ASP A 419 -12.79 -15.36 35.00
CA ASP A 419 -13.52 -14.99 33.77
C ASP A 419 -12.71 -15.34 32.51
N LYS A 420 -11.39 -15.17 32.56
CA LYS A 420 -10.50 -15.48 31.43
C LYS A 420 -10.58 -16.97 31.08
N ARG A 421 -10.57 -17.85 32.09
CA ARG A 421 -10.66 -19.30 31.90
C ARG A 421 -11.96 -19.73 31.22
N ILE A 422 -13.08 -19.07 31.53
CA ILE A 422 -14.37 -19.36 30.88
C ILE A 422 -14.37 -18.92 29.42
N ILE A 423 -13.79 -17.76 29.10
CA ILE A 423 -13.68 -17.28 27.72
C ILE A 423 -12.71 -18.13 26.90
N ASP A 424 -11.58 -18.54 27.48
CA ASP A 424 -10.59 -19.39 26.81
C ASP A 424 -11.18 -20.77 26.44
N LEU A 425 -12.27 -21.20 27.09
CA LEU A 425 -13.02 -22.41 26.75
C LEU A 425 -14.05 -22.21 25.61
N GLY A 426 -14.19 -21.01 25.07
CA GLY A 426 -15.19 -20.69 24.05
C GLY A 426 -16.62 -20.60 24.59
N CYS A 427 -16.80 -20.74 25.91
CA CYS A 427 -18.11 -20.77 26.55
C CYS A 427 -18.51 -19.37 27.00
N PHE A 428 -19.11 -18.58 26.10
CA PHE A 428 -19.52 -17.19 26.35
C PHE A 428 -20.73 -17.05 27.29
N SER A 429 -20.97 -18.02 28.18
CA SER A 429 -22.16 -18.05 29.03
C SER A 429 -22.19 -16.90 30.03
N THR A 430 -23.13 -15.97 29.82
CA THR A 430 -23.39 -14.88 30.77
C THR A 430 -23.87 -15.43 32.12
N ARG A 431 -24.65 -16.52 32.13
CA ARG A 431 -25.19 -17.11 33.36
C ARG A 431 -24.12 -17.76 34.22
N VAL A 432 -23.20 -18.54 33.63
CA VAL A 432 -22.09 -19.20 34.36
C VAL A 432 -21.14 -18.16 34.94
N ARG A 433 -20.90 -17.03 34.24
CA ARG A 433 -20.11 -15.90 34.76
C ARG A 433 -20.79 -15.22 35.96
N VAL A 434 -22.10 -15.02 35.91
CA VAL A 434 -22.87 -14.49 37.05
C VAL A 434 -22.77 -15.44 38.25
N LEU A 435 -22.93 -16.75 38.04
CA LEU A 435 -22.77 -17.75 39.10
C LEU A 435 -21.34 -17.76 39.67
N GLY A 436 -20.32 -17.70 38.81
CA GLY A 436 -18.91 -17.62 39.23
C GLY A 436 -18.58 -16.37 40.03
N SER A 437 -19.18 -15.22 39.70
CA SER A 437 -18.97 -13.98 40.46
C SER A 437 -19.58 -13.99 41.87
N ARG A 438 -20.61 -14.81 42.10
CA ARG A 438 -21.36 -14.89 43.37
C ARG A 438 -21.02 -16.12 44.21
N TYR A 439 -20.63 -17.22 43.56
CA TYR A 439 -20.39 -18.55 44.15
C TYR A 439 -19.08 -19.17 43.64
N GLU A 440 -18.01 -18.37 43.55
CA GLU A 440 -16.72 -18.75 42.94
C GLU A 440 -16.20 -20.11 43.44
N ALA A 441 -16.20 -20.35 44.75
CA ALA A 441 -15.72 -21.60 45.35
C ALA A 441 -16.49 -22.85 44.90
N GLN A 442 -17.76 -22.70 44.51
CA GLN A 442 -18.62 -23.82 44.05
C GLN A 442 -18.53 -24.01 42.52
N VAL A 443 -18.25 -22.95 41.77
CA VAL A 443 -18.18 -22.98 40.30
C VAL A 443 -16.77 -23.36 39.81
N GLU A 444 -15.73 -22.98 40.56
CA GLU A 444 -14.32 -23.31 40.30
C GLU A 444 -14.06 -24.79 39.96
N PRO A 445 -14.53 -25.78 40.75
CA PRO A 445 -14.35 -27.19 40.40
C PRO A 445 -15.11 -27.60 39.12
N LEU A 446 -16.23 -26.94 38.78
CA LEU A 446 -16.99 -27.20 37.55
C LEU A 446 -16.27 -26.65 36.33
N ILE A 447 -15.64 -25.48 36.41
CA ILE A 447 -14.81 -24.92 35.34
C ILE A 447 -13.59 -25.81 35.09
N ALA A 448 -12.91 -26.28 36.14
CA ALA A 448 -11.78 -27.20 35.98
C ALA A 448 -12.16 -28.51 35.28
N ARG A 449 -13.42 -28.96 35.45
CA ARG A 449 -13.96 -30.12 34.73
C ARG A 449 -14.25 -29.80 33.27
N LEU A 450 -14.81 -28.62 32.97
CA LEU A 450 -14.99 -28.16 31.59
C LEU A 450 -13.67 -28.03 30.82
N GLU A 451 -12.61 -27.51 31.46
CA GLU A 451 -11.28 -27.40 30.84
C GLU A 451 -10.73 -28.77 30.40
N LYS A 452 -10.88 -29.77 31.27
CA LYS A 452 -10.47 -31.15 30.95
C LYS A 452 -11.35 -31.75 29.85
N LEU A 453 -12.65 -31.45 29.86
CA LEU A 453 -13.60 -31.98 28.89
C LEU A 453 -13.37 -31.39 27.50
N ALA A 454 -13.03 -30.09 27.40
CA ALA A 454 -12.69 -29.42 26.16
C ALA A 454 -11.47 -30.06 25.48
N LEU A 455 -10.39 -30.28 26.25
CA LEU A 455 -9.19 -30.99 25.77
C LEU A 455 -9.51 -32.41 25.29
N TYR A 456 -10.43 -33.09 25.96
CA TYR A 456 -10.84 -34.45 25.61
C TYR A 456 -11.73 -34.51 24.35
N ALA A 457 -12.42 -33.41 24.02
CA ALA A 457 -13.31 -33.31 22.86
C ALA A 457 -12.63 -32.74 21.59
N GLN A 458 -11.49 -32.07 21.75
CA GLN A 458 -10.83 -31.26 20.71
C GLN A 458 -10.50 -32.03 19.41
N GLU A 459 -10.23 -33.33 19.48
CA GLU A 459 -9.83 -34.16 18.33
C GLU A 459 -11.00 -34.96 17.72
N ASN A 460 -12.25 -34.77 18.19
CA ASN A 460 -13.42 -35.49 17.71
C ASN A 460 -14.61 -34.55 17.53
N ASP A 461 -14.95 -34.24 16.27
CA ASP A 461 -16.00 -33.28 15.90
C ASP A 461 -17.36 -33.57 16.56
N ALA A 462 -17.72 -34.86 16.71
CA ALA A 462 -18.98 -35.26 17.35
C ALA A 462 -18.95 -35.07 18.88
N ALA A 463 -17.78 -35.20 19.51
CA ALA A 463 -17.58 -34.86 20.91
C ALA A 463 -17.54 -33.35 21.12
N MET A 464 -16.94 -32.60 20.20
CA MET A 464 -16.85 -31.15 20.26
C MET A 464 -18.23 -30.50 20.12
N ALA A 465 -19.08 -30.98 19.21
CA ALA A 465 -20.47 -30.51 19.09
C ALA A 465 -21.30 -30.73 20.36
N LEU A 466 -21.04 -31.81 21.11
CA LEU A 466 -21.68 -32.05 22.40
C LEU A 466 -21.17 -31.08 23.47
N PHE A 467 -19.87 -30.75 23.45
CA PHE A 467 -19.29 -29.75 24.34
C PHE A 467 -19.87 -28.36 24.06
N ASP A 468 -19.93 -27.95 22.80
CA ASP A 468 -20.47 -26.64 22.40
C ASP A 468 -21.95 -26.49 22.80
N SER A 469 -22.74 -27.56 22.69
CA SER A 469 -24.15 -27.56 23.10
C SER A 469 -24.36 -27.25 24.59
N LEU A 470 -23.41 -27.64 25.45
CA LEU A 470 -23.43 -27.29 26.87
C LEU A 470 -23.21 -25.78 27.03
N CYS A 471 -22.25 -25.21 26.30
CA CYS A 471 -21.92 -23.80 26.41
C CYS A 471 -22.97 -22.87 25.81
N GLU A 472 -23.67 -23.31 24.76
CA GLU A 472 -24.80 -22.62 24.17
C GLU A 472 -26.05 -22.65 25.07
N SER A 473 -26.38 -23.81 25.65
CA SER A 473 -27.56 -23.94 26.53
C SER A 473 -27.51 -23.03 27.76
N TRP A 474 -26.30 -22.67 28.20
CA TRP A 474 -26.07 -21.77 29.32
C TRP A 474 -25.88 -20.31 28.91
N TYR A 475 -25.89 -19.98 27.61
CA TYR A 475 -25.66 -18.62 27.12
C TYR A 475 -26.70 -17.62 27.63
N LEU A 476 -27.94 -18.06 27.84
CA LEU A 476 -29.08 -17.27 28.35
C LEU A 476 -30.09 -18.13 29.15
N ALA A 477 -29.62 -19.03 30.02
CA ALA A 477 -30.53 -19.92 30.75
C ALA A 477 -31.50 -19.16 31.68
N ASP A 478 -32.82 -19.33 31.48
CA ASP A 478 -33.92 -18.68 32.21
C ASP A 478 -34.18 -19.25 33.62
N ILE A 479 -33.13 -19.67 34.33
CA ILE A 479 -33.24 -20.18 35.70
C ILE A 479 -32.98 -19.02 36.65
N GLU A 480 -34.04 -18.45 37.23
CA GLU A 480 -33.96 -17.28 38.12
C GLU A 480 -33.27 -17.59 39.47
N ASP A 481 -33.38 -18.83 39.97
CA ASP A 481 -32.79 -19.26 41.24
C ASP A 481 -31.34 -19.74 41.05
N ASP A 482 -30.38 -19.01 41.65
CA ASP A 482 -28.95 -19.27 41.52
C ASP A 482 -28.53 -20.66 42.04
N ASN A 483 -29.17 -21.19 43.10
CA ASN A 483 -28.83 -22.52 43.63
C ASN A 483 -29.36 -23.64 42.74
N LYS A 484 -30.55 -23.46 42.16
CA LYS A 484 -31.09 -24.39 41.16
C LYS A 484 -30.27 -24.35 39.88
N ALA A 485 -29.80 -23.18 39.48
CA ALA A 485 -28.92 -23.03 38.33
C ALA A 485 -27.58 -23.75 38.54
N LEU A 486 -26.98 -23.68 39.74
CA LEU A 486 -25.76 -24.43 40.06
C LEU A 486 -25.96 -25.94 40.00
N ALA A 487 -27.02 -26.47 40.63
CA ALA A 487 -27.32 -27.90 40.60
C ALA A 487 -27.63 -28.41 39.18
N GLN A 488 -28.34 -27.60 38.38
CA GLN A 488 -28.64 -27.93 36.99
C GLN A 488 -27.38 -27.90 36.12
N PHE A 489 -26.49 -26.93 36.33
CA PHE A 489 -25.23 -26.82 35.59
C PHE A 489 -24.31 -28.01 35.87
N GLU A 490 -24.19 -28.42 37.13
CA GLU A 490 -23.45 -29.62 37.53
C GLU A 490 -24.06 -30.89 36.88
N SER A 491 -25.39 -31.01 36.89
CA SER A 491 -26.09 -32.14 36.26
C SER A 491 -25.93 -32.20 34.75
N ASP A 492 -25.99 -31.05 34.08
CA ASP A 492 -25.81 -30.95 32.63
C ASP A 492 -24.37 -31.26 32.22
N LEU A 493 -23.39 -30.78 33.00
CA LEU A 493 -21.99 -31.12 32.82
C LEU A 493 -21.73 -32.62 32.99
N ASP A 494 -22.27 -33.25 34.04
CA ASP A 494 -22.18 -34.71 34.26
C ASP A 494 -22.75 -35.51 33.07
N ARG A 495 -23.87 -35.07 32.52
CA ARG A 495 -24.54 -35.74 31.41
C ARG A 495 -23.73 -35.62 30.13
N ILE A 496 -23.22 -34.43 29.82
CA ILE A 496 -22.41 -34.18 28.62
C ILE A 496 -21.06 -34.87 28.72
N GLU A 497 -20.43 -34.86 29.89
CA GLU A 497 -19.17 -35.57 30.14
C GLU A 497 -19.30 -37.08 29.89
N LYS A 498 -20.39 -37.72 30.35
CA LYS A 498 -20.66 -39.14 30.06
C LYS A 498 -20.87 -39.39 28.57
N LYS A 499 -21.60 -38.52 27.87
CA LYS A 499 -21.86 -38.66 26.43
C LYS A 499 -20.57 -38.50 25.62
N ILE A 500 -19.77 -37.49 25.90
CA ILE A 500 -18.48 -37.25 25.23
C ILE A 500 -17.54 -38.43 25.42
N ARG A 501 -17.40 -38.95 26.65
CA ARG A 501 -16.56 -40.13 26.91
C ARG A 501 -16.99 -41.36 26.11
N LEU A 502 -18.30 -41.60 26.00
CA LEU A 502 -18.83 -42.71 25.19
C LEU A 502 -18.63 -42.50 23.68
N THR A 503 -18.72 -41.26 23.20
CA THR A 503 -18.52 -40.91 21.78
C THR A 503 -17.06 -41.04 21.36
N VAL A 504 -16.12 -40.62 22.21
CA VAL A 504 -14.68 -40.74 21.94
C VAL A 504 -14.24 -42.21 21.96
N VAL A 505 -14.79 -43.04 22.86
CA VAL A 505 -14.47 -44.49 22.94
C VAL A 505 -15.04 -45.29 21.76
N LYS A 506 -16.08 -44.80 21.06
CA LYS A 506 -16.65 -45.47 19.88
C LYS A 506 -15.95 -45.15 18.56
N ASN A 507 -15.19 -44.05 18.54
CA ASN A 507 -14.50 -43.54 17.34
C ASN A 507 -12.98 -43.79 17.37
N ASN A 508 -12.47 -44.33 18.47
CA ASN A 508 -11.15 -44.97 18.59
C ASN A 508 -11.34 -46.48 18.51
#